data_AF-A0A1J5SCH8-F1
#
_entry.id   AF-A0A1J5SCH8-F1
#
_cell.length_a   1.000
_cell.length_b   1.000
_cell.length_c   1.000
_cell.angle_alpha   90.00
_cell.angle_beta   90.00
_cell.angle_gamma   90.00
#
_symmetry.space_group_name_H-M   'P 1'
#
loop_
_entity.id
_entity.type
_entity.pdbx_description
1 polymer ?
#
loop_
_entity_poly.entity_id
_entity_poly.type
_entity_poly.pdbx_seq_one_letter_code
_entity_poly.pdbx_strand_id
1 'polypeptide(L)'
;MFCLSEWYIPMTPAESTNGFAKFVEAVKDLPAWLFTAFAVSAWLLLFVPQINDELPKDYRPGLVISVVLFSVLAIFKWMNVLVVAWRARQAEAKARRTFYMTPIAQHCRWAVAKQADDSLVTQIVADFAVKNQSASPIGLMHARVIKPTIRGEILNDMVTVREQRGHMHGTAYTSDYRIAPGTSLPASVMVMIRGKPRKEEGEDLTVVFGISDEDGNEQRVKVVCKGLRKPNPSDLPKPVEALHTIADPIEKNIASVLQAEISRYELNGRQSGGLGSVYIAMDGIEIKQLGTDIRTMQATTNQDIIIDHGNAEVRSDNLDALLALYATLTTDDERERFANALLNRLQDDKGYARVAYLIILVLWKIGQLGDALDAAIFRLPEGDQKDFGLSNVLMLLNGLLRYRHSDFTSDSLDTIERVLQDSHEYSFRIPQKIAAIRAQRLLSSV
;
A
#
# COMPACT_ATOMS: atom_id res chain seq x y z
N MET A 1 -1.24 -54.43 -76.59
CA MET A 1 -2.35 -53.59 -77.12
C MET A 1 -2.66 -52.56 -76.04
N PHE A 2 -2.23 -51.29 -76.03
CA PHE A 2 -1.60 -50.34 -76.96
C PHE A 2 -0.49 -49.62 -76.17
N CYS A 3 0.77 -49.56 -76.63
CA CYS A 3 1.39 -48.38 -77.27
C CYS A 3 0.77 -47.02 -76.92
N LEU A 4 1.51 -46.19 -76.17
CA LEU A 4 1.79 -44.79 -76.53
C LEU A 4 3.05 -44.32 -75.80
N SER A 5 4.02 -43.95 -76.62
CA SER A 5 5.31 -43.36 -76.30
C SER A 5 5.17 -41.85 -76.11
N GLU A 6 5.54 -41.32 -74.95
CA GLU A 6 5.83 -39.89 -74.78
C GLU A 6 7.33 -39.71 -74.51
N TRP A 7 7.94 -38.91 -75.37
CA TRP A 7 9.35 -38.54 -75.32
C TRP A 7 9.57 -37.53 -74.21
N TYR A 8 10.22 -37.94 -73.12
CA TYR A 8 10.70 -37.03 -72.08
C TYR A 8 12.13 -36.58 -72.46
N ILE A 9 12.27 -35.33 -72.92
CA ILE A 9 13.57 -34.69 -73.10
C ILE A 9 14.04 -34.22 -71.72
N PRO A 10 15.16 -34.71 -71.15
CA PRO A 10 15.73 -34.11 -69.96
C PRO A 10 16.32 -32.75 -70.33
N MET A 11 15.65 -31.66 -69.98
CA MET A 11 16.32 -30.37 -69.85
C MET A 11 17.24 -30.44 -68.63
N THR A 12 18.54 -30.50 -68.87
CA THR A 12 19.56 -30.24 -67.85
C THR A 12 19.36 -28.84 -67.27
N PRO A 13 19.12 -28.67 -65.95
CA PRO A 13 19.17 -27.35 -65.36
C PRO A 13 20.61 -26.83 -65.45
N ALA A 14 20.76 -25.68 -66.09
CA ALA A 14 22.02 -25.01 -66.32
C ALA A 14 22.81 -24.82 -65.00
N GLU A 15 24.08 -25.24 -65.05
CA GLU A 15 25.12 -25.16 -64.01
C GLU A 15 25.55 -23.73 -63.64
N SER A 16 24.77 -22.70 -63.98
CA SER A 16 25.18 -21.29 -63.89
C SER A 16 24.80 -20.60 -62.57
N THR A 17 24.10 -21.26 -61.66
CA THR A 17 23.70 -20.68 -60.36
C THR A 17 24.75 -20.83 -59.25
N ASN A 18 25.79 -21.66 -59.43
CA ASN A 18 26.78 -21.94 -58.39
C ASN A 18 27.85 -20.84 -58.24
N GLY A 19 28.16 -20.10 -59.30
CA GLY A 19 29.18 -19.04 -59.27
C GLY A 19 28.74 -17.79 -58.51
N PHE A 20 27.50 -17.34 -58.73
CA PHE A 20 26.97 -16.16 -58.06
C PHE A 20 26.77 -16.38 -56.56
N ALA A 21 26.29 -17.56 -56.16
CA ALA A 21 26.15 -17.91 -54.74
C ALA A 21 27.49 -17.92 -54.00
N LYS A 22 28.52 -18.55 -54.58
CA LYS A 22 29.88 -18.54 -54.01
C LYS A 22 30.50 -17.14 -53.95
N PHE A 23 30.23 -16.29 -54.94
CA PHE A 23 30.68 -14.90 -54.92
C PHE A 23 29.99 -14.10 -53.81
N VAL A 24 28.67 -14.22 -53.68
CA VAL A 24 27.90 -13.57 -52.61
C VAL A 24 28.37 -14.04 -51.23
N GLU A 25 28.68 -15.32 -51.08
CA GLU A 25 29.22 -15.90 -49.85
C GLU A 25 30.62 -15.35 -49.52
N ALA A 26 31.52 -15.28 -50.50
CA ALA A 26 32.83 -14.66 -50.31
C ALA A 26 32.72 -13.15 -49.94
N VAL A 27 31.84 -12.41 -50.62
CA VAL A 27 31.58 -10.98 -50.34
C VAL A 27 30.98 -10.77 -48.95
N LYS A 28 30.20 -11.73 -48.45
CA LYS A 28 29.60 -11.70 -47.11
C LYS A 28 30.65 -11.75 -45.99
N ASP A 29 31.78 -12.41 -46.21
CA ASP A 29 32.82 -12.59 -45.20
C ASP A 29 33.91 -11.50 -45.24
N LEU A 30 33.94 -10.68 -46.30
CA LEU A 30 34.88 -9.57 -46.39
C LEU A 30 34.56 -8.45 -45.38
N PRO A 31 35.59 -7.87 -44.73
CA PRO A 31 35.40 -6.84 -43.73
C PRO A 31 34.94 -5.51 -44.35
N ALA A 32 34.14 -4.74 -43.60
CA ALA A 32 33.54 -3.49 -44.08
C ALA A 32 34.59 -2.47 -44.57
N TRP A 33 35.75 -2.42 -43.91
CA TRP A 33 36.85 -1.51 -44.28
C TRP A 33 37.40 -1.77 -45.69
N LEU A 34 37.33 -3.01 -46.18
CA LEU A 34 37.85 -3.36 -47.51
C LEU A 34 37.00 -2.76 -48.63
N PHE A 35 35.66 -2.82 -48.50
CA PHE A 35 34.75 -2.16 -49.45
C PHE A 35 34.86 -0.64 -49.37
N THR A 36 35.06 -0.08 -48.17
CA THR A 36 35.36 1.34 -48.00
C THR A 36 36.66 1.72 -48.70
N ALA A 37 37.72 0.90 -48.57
CA ALA A 37 38.99 1.14 -49.25
C ALA A 37 38.83 1.12 -50.78
N PHE A 38 38.14 0.13 -51.35
CA PHE A 38 37.87 0.08 -52.78
C PHE A 38 37.00 1.25 -53.28
N ALA A 39 35.98 1.63 -52.52
CA ALA A 39 35.15 2.79 -52.84
C ALA A 39 35.96 4.08 -52.84
N VAL A 40 36.80 4.30 -51.82
CA VAL A 40 37.67 5.48 -51.71
C VAL A 40 38.74 5.48 -52.81
N SER A 41 39.38 4.35 -53.09
CA SER A 41 40.38 4.24 -54.17
C SER A 41 39.75 4.55 -55.53
N ALA A 42 38.60 3.96 -55.86
CA ALA A 42 37.91 4.22 -57.11
C ALA A 42 37.40 5.67 -57.19
N TRP A 43 37.00 6.26 -56.07
CA TRP A 43 36.61 7.66 -55.97
C TRP A 43 37.81 8.59 -56.22
N LEU A 44 38.97 8.31 -55.62
CA LEU A 44 40.20 9.06 -55.86
C LEU A 44 40.62 9.01 -57.33
N LEU A 45 40.54 7.85 -57.98
CA LEU A 45 40.84 7.71 -59.41
C LEU A 45 39.93 8.55 -60.31
N LEU A 46 38.67 8.77 -59.91
CA LEU A 46 37.71 9.56 -60.69
C LEU A 46 37.79 11.07 -60.42
N PHE A 47 38.02 11.47 -59.17
CA PHE A 47 37.85 12.86 -58.73
C PHE A 47 39.17 13.62 -58.51
N VAL A 48 40.33 12.94 -58.50
CA VAL A 48 41.63 13.61 -58.48
C VAL A 48 42.03 13.97 -59.92
N PRO A 49 42.10 15.27 -60.29
CA PRO A 49 42.29 15.69 -61.68
C PRO A 49 43.56 15.09 -62.31
N GLN A 50 44.67 15.09 -61.55
CA GLN A 50 45.97 14.58 -61.98
C GLN A 50 45.90 13.11 -62.44
N ILE A 51 45.06 12.29 -61.80
CA ILE A 51 44.95 10.85 -62.11
C ILE A 51 43.87 10.61 -63.18
N ASN A 52 42.79 11.38 -63.15
CA ASN A 52 41.68 11.25 -64.11
C ASN A 52 42.07 11.67 -65.53
N ASP A 53 42.98 12.64 -65.66
CA ASP A 53 43.48 13.13 -66.96
C ASP A 53 44.38 12.10 -67.67
N GLU A 54 45.06 11.24 -66.93
CA GLU A 54 45.88 10.13 -67.46
C GLU A 54 45.04 8.89 -67.81
N LEU A 55 43.78 8.84 -67.38
CA LEU A 55 42.93 7.65 -67.51
C LEU A 55 42.23 7.59 -68.88
N PRO A 56 42.37 6.51 -69.67
CA PRO A 56 41.71 6.40 -70.97
C PRO A 56 40.19 6.48 -70.83
N LYS A 57 39.54 7.23 -71.74
CA LYS A 57 38.11 7.54 -71.68
C LYS A 57 37.23 6.28 -71.62
N ASP A 58 37.69 5.19 -72.21
CA ASP A 58 36.98 3.91 -72.28
C ASP A 58 36.80 3.24 -70.91
N TYR A 59 37.66 3.52 -69.92
CA TYR A 59 37.58 2.94 -68.57
C TYR A 59 36.72 3.74 -67.58
N ARG A 60 36.39 4.99 -67.91
CA ARG A 60 35.64 5.89 -67.01
C ARG A 60 34.26 5.35 -66.60
N PRO A 61 33.44 4.78 -67.51
CA PRO A 61 32.15 4.19 -67.12
C PRO A 61 32.31 3.03 -66.12
N GLY A 62 33.33 2.18 -66.32
CA GLY A 62 33.61 1.05 -65.42
C GLY A 62 34.03 1.49 -64.01
N LEU A 63 34.80 2.57 -63.90
CA LEU A 63 35.16 3.16 -62.60
C LEU A 63 33.94 3.76 -61.90
N VAL A 64 33.06 4.46 -62.62
CA VAL A 64 31.82 5.01 -62.02
C VAL A 64 30.95 3.90 -61.46
N ILE A 65 30.76 2.81 -62.22
CA ILE A 65 30.03 1.62 -61.75
C ILE A 65 30.69 1.04 -60.51
N SER A 66 32.03 0.93 -60.50
CA SER A 66 32.79 0.42 -59.35
C SER A 66 32.62 1.28 -58.10
N VAL A 67 32.70 2.61 -58.22
CA VAL A 67 32.47 3.53 -57.10
C VAL A 67 31.08 3.36 -56.52
N VAL A 68 30.04 3.34 -57.37
CA VAL A 68 28.66 3.16 -56.91
C VAL A 68 28.49 1.81 -56.21
N LEU A 69 28.96 0.72 -56.84
CA LEU A 69 28.84 -0.63 -56.32
C LEU A 69 29.54 -0.77 -54.96
N PHE A 70 30.81 -0.38 -54.86
CA PHE A 70 31.58 -0.50 -53.61
C PHE A 70 31.08 0.44 -52.52
N SER A 71 30.57 1.63 -52.87
CA SER A 71 29.97 2.54 -51.89
C SER A 71 28.68 1.96 -51.30
N VAL A 72 27.80 1.42 -52.14
CA VAL A 72 26.56 0.77 -51.68
C VAL A 72 26.88 -0.44 -50.79
N LEU A 73 27.82 -1.30 -51.21
CA LEU A 73 28.25 -2.45 -50.42
C LEU A 73 28.87 -2.03 -49.08
N ALA A 74 29.69 -0.97 -49.05
CA ALA A 74 30.26 -0.43 -47.83
C ALA A 74 29.17 0.08 -46.88
N ILE A 75 28.18 0.83 -47.38
CA ILE A 75 27.05 1.33 -46.59
C ILE A 75 26.28 0.17 -45.95
N PHE A 76 25.89 -0.84 -46.73
CA PHE A 76 25.18 -2.02 -46.21
C PHE A 76 25.97 -2.77 -45.14
N LYS A 77 27.29 -2.93 -45.33
CA LYS A 77 28.16 -3.57 -44.33
C LYS A 77 28.26 -2.76 -43.04
N TRP A 78 28.43 -1.45 -43.14
CA TRP A 78 28.45 -0.56 -41.98
C TRP A 78 27.10 -0.54 -41.24
N MET A 79 25.97 -0.57 -41.96
CA MET A 79 24.65 -0.73 -41.34
C MET A 79 24.55 -2.03 -40.54
N ASN A 80 25.06 -3.15 -41.08
CA ASN A 80 25.05 -4.43 -40.36
C ASN A 80 25.93 -4.37 -39.09
N VAL A 81 27.15 -3.82 -39.19
CA VAL A 81 28.04 -3.61 -38.03
C VAL A 81 27.35 -2.76 -36.96
N LEU A 82 26.69 -1.67 -37.36
CA LEU A 82 25.93 -0.80 -36.45
C LEU A 82 24.76 -1.55 -35.79
N VAL A 83 24.02 -2.36 -36.53
CA VAL A 83 22.91 -3.17 -36.00
C VAL A 83 23.42 -4.22 -35.00
N VAL A 84 24.51 -4.91 -35.31
CA VAL A 84 25.12 -5.89 -34.40
C VAL A 84 25.64 -5.22 -33.14
N ALA A 85 26.37 -4.10 -33.27
CA ALA A 85 26.85 -3.33 -32.13
C ALA A 85 25.70 -2.79 -31.28
N TRP A 86 24.61 -2.34 -31.91
CA TRP A 86 23.41 -1.88 -31.22
C TRP A 86 22.71 -3.02 -30.47
N ARG A 87 22.53 -4.20 -31.10
CA ARG A 87 21.98 -5.39 -30.45
C ARG A 87 22.84 -5.87 -29.30
N ALA A 88 24.17 -5.86 -29.45
CA ALA A 88 25.11 -6.21 -28.38
C ALA A 88 24.97 -5.25 -27.19
N ARG A 89 24.91 -3.93 -27.45
CA ARG A 89 24.64 -2.92 -26.42
C ARG A 89 23.29 -3.11 -25.75
N GLN A 90 22.24 -3.46 -26.50
CA GLN A 90 20.93 -3.76 -25.92
C GLN A 90 20.94 -5.01 -25.06
N ALA A 91 21.64 -6.08 -25.50
CA ALA A 91 21.80 -7.30 -24.74
C ALA A 91 22.56 -7.05 -23.44
N GLU A 92 23.64 -6.27 -23.49
CA GLU A 92 24.41 -5.85 -22.32
C GLU A 92 23.57 -4.99 -21.37
N ALA A 93 22.83 -4.00 -21.90
CA ALA A 93 21.92 -3.17 -21.11
C ALA A 93 20.79 -3.98 -20.47
N LYS A 94 20.33 -5.06 -21.11
CA LYS A 94 19.34 -5.99 -20.55
C LYS A 94 19.96 -6.90 -19.50
N ALA A 95 21.20 -7.36 -19.71
CA ALA A 95 21.93 -8.19 -18.74
C ALA A 95 22.22 -7.43 -17.44
N ARG A 96 22.44 -6.11 -17.52
CA ARG A 96 22.60 -5.23 -16.34
C ARG A 96 21.30 -4.98 -15.57
N ARG A 97 20.13 -5.40 -16.07
CA ARG A 97 18.87 -5.30 -15.33
C ARG A 97 18.70 -6.53 -14.45
N THR A 98 19.35 -6.48 -13.29
CA THR A 98 19.29 -7.52 -12.26
C THR A 98 17.89 -7.65 -11.65
N PHE A 99 17.13 -6.56 -11.59
CA PHE A 99 15.76 -6.56 -11.05
C PHE A 99 14.78 -5.68 -11.81
N TYR A 100 13.50 -5.87 -11.48
CA TYR A 100 12.39 -5.07 -11.98
C TYR A 100 11.47 -4.65 -10.84
N MET A 101 11.17 -3.35 -10.76
CA MET A 101 10.28 -2.80 -9.74
C MET A 101 8.97 -2.30 -10.36
N THR A 102 7.85 -2.65 -9.72
CA THR A 102 6.52 -2.16 -10.07
C THR A 102 5.96 -1.35 -8.91
N PRO A 103 5.57 -0.07 -9.10
CA PRO A 103 5.06 0.77 -8.02
C PRO A 103 3.68 0.30 -7.53
N ILE A 104 3.49 0.27 -6.21
CA ILE A 104 2.20 0.05 -5.56
C ILE A 104 1.59 1.43 -5.28
N ALA A 105 0.95 2.00 -6.31
CA ALA A 105 0.58 3.42 -6.34
C ALA A 105 -0.25 3.92 -5.13
N GLN A 106 -1.04 3.04 -4.50
CA GLN A 106 -1.86 3.40 -3.34
C GLN A 106 -1.04 3.72 -2.08
N HIS A 107 0.20 3.21 -1.99
CA HIS A 107 1.06 3.35 -0.82
C HIS A 107 2.16 4.40 -1.00
N CYS A 108 2.21 5.03 -2.17
CA CYS A 108 3.21 6.05 -2.50
C CYS A 108 2.73 7.41 -2.00
N ARG A 109 3.48 8.01 -1.07
CA ARG A 109 3.11 9.27 -0.42
C ARG A 109 4.31 10.19 -0.21
N TRP A 110 4.06 11.48 -0.09
CA TRP A 110 5.08 12.45 0.28
C TRP A 110 4.51 13.52 1.22
N ALA A 111 5.39 14.10 2.04
CA ALA A 111 5.05 15.13 3.00
C ALA A 111 6.24 16.05 3.27
N VAL A 112 5.97 17.22 3.85
CA VAL A 112 6.98 18.18 4.28
C VAL A 112 6.78 18.40 5.78
N ALA A 113 7.86 18.28 6.55
CA ALA A 113 7.86 18.54 7.98
C ALA A 113 8.81 19.71 8.29
N LYS A 114 8.38 20.62 9.16
CA LYS A 114 9.24 21.66 9.74
C LYS A 114 10.03 21.05 10.89
N GLN A 115 11.35 21.20 10.88
CA GLN A 115 12.26 20.75 11.92
C GLN A 115 12.43 21.84 13.00
N ALA A 116 13.03 21.48 14.13
CA ALA A 116 13.29 22.40 15.24
C ALA A 116 14.26 23.54 14.88
N ASP A 117 15.12 23.34 13.87
CA ASP A 117 16.03 24.36 13.31
C ASP A 117 15.35 25.27 12.27
N ASP A 118 14.02 25.25 12.21
CA ASP A 118 13.18 25.91 11.21
C ASP A 118 13.41 25.47 9.75
N SER A 119 14.26 24.45 9.53
CA SER A 119 14.44 23.88 8.20
C SER A 119 13.24 23.01 7.80
N LEU A 120 13.03 22.88 6.50
CA LEU A 120 12.00 22.00 5.94
C LEU A 120 12.64 20.70 5.48
N VAL A 121 12.01 19.57 5.78
CA VAL A 121 12.44 18.25 5.30
C VAL A 121 11.29 17.62 4.53
N THR A 122 11.56 17.27 3.28
CA THR A 122 10.64 16.50 2.44
C THR A 122 10.90 15.01 2.64
N GLN A 123 9.88 14.28 3.06
CA GLN A 123 9.89 12.82 3.13
C GLN A 123 9.09 12.25 1.97
N ILE A 124 9.69 11.36 1.20
CA ILE A 124 9.03 10.63 0.10
C ILE A 124 9.10 9.15 0.41
N VAL A 125 7.95 8.49 0.44
CA VAL A 125 7.80 7.06 0.67
C VAL A 125 7.12 6.42 -0.53
N ALA A 126 7.67 5.32 -1.03
CA ALA A 126 7.07 4.57 -2.12
C ALA A 126 7.27 3.07 -1.92
N ASP A 127 6.18 2.32 -2.06
CA ASP A 127 6.22 0.86 -2.01
C ASP A 127 6.24 0.29 -3.42
N PHE A 128 7.00 -0.80 -3.57
CA PHE A 128 7.21 -1.48 -4.84
C PHE A 128 7.06 -3.00 -4.66
N ALA A 129 6.54 -3.67 -5.69
CA ALA A 129 6.77 -5.09 -5.88
C ALA A 129 8.07 -5.26 -6.67
N VAL A 130 9.08 -5.87 -6.07
CA VAL A 130 10.41 -6.05 -6.67
C VAL A 130 10.59 -7.50 -7.07
N LYS A 131 10.81 -7.73 -8.36
CA LYS A 131 11.11 -9.04 -8.94
C LYS A 131 12.60 -9.14 -9.24
N ASN A 132 13.28 -10.11 -8.63
CA ASN A 132 14.66 -10.43 -8.97
C ASN A 132 14.70 -11.25 -10.27
N GLN A 133 15.42 -10.76 -11.29
CA GLN A 133 15.61 -11.42 -12.59
C GLN A 133 16.99 -12.07 -12.74
N SER A 134 17.89 -11.81 -11.79
CA SER A 134 19.23 -12.38 -11.77
C SER A 134 19.22 -13.83 -11.27
N ALA A 135 20.35 -14.52 -11.46
CA ALA A 135 20.56 -15.88 -10.97
C ALA A 135 21.03 -15.94 -9.51
N SER A 136 21.37 -14.79 -8.90
CA SER A 136 21.84 -14.65 -7.52
C SER A 136 20.86 -13.86 -6.65
N PRO A 137 20.85 -14.05 -5.31
CA PRO A 137 20.11 -13.17 -4.43
C PRO A 137 20.61 -11.72 -4.56
N ILE A 138 19.70 -10.75 -4.56
CA ILE A 138 20.04 -9.33 -4.66
C ILE A 138 19.71 -8.60 -3.36
N GLY A 139 20.63 -7.76 -2.90
CA GLY A 139 20.38 -6.75 -1.89
C GLY A 139 20.11 -5.38 -2.52
N LEU A 140 18.99 -4.73 -2.18
CA LEU A 140 18.76 -3.33 -2.54
C LEU A 140 19.44 -2.44 -1.49
N MET A 141 20.32 -1.52 -1.93
CA MET A 141 21.22 -0.79 -1.04
C MET A 141 20.82 0.68 -0.88
N HIS A 142 20.69 1.40 -2.00
CA HIS A 142 20.48 2.85 -1.98
C HIS A 142 19.27 3.26 -2.79
N ALA A 143 18.68 4.37 -2.38
CA ALA A 143 17.63 5.03 -3.14
C ALA A 143 17.89 6.53 -3.22
N ARG A 144 17.72 7.10 -4.41
CA ARG A 144 17.79 8.55 -4.60
C ARG A 144 16.66 9.05 -5.45
N VAL A 145 16.30 10.30 -5.23
CA VAL A 145 15.30 11.00 -6.05
C VAL A 145 16.03 11.68 -7.21
N ILE A 146 15.75 11.22 -8.44
CA ILE A 146 16.28 11.80 -9.67
C ILE A 146 15.42 13.00 -10.10
N LYS A 147 14.10 12.88 -9.98
CA LYS A 147 13.11 13.94 -10.23
C LYS A 147 11.99 13.87 -9.19
N PRO A 148 11.41 14.99 -8.73
CA PRO A 148 11.84 16.36 -9.01
C PRO A 148 13.18 16.69 -8.34
N THR A 149 13.90 17.69 -8.85
CA THR A 149 15.11 18.20 -8.20
C THR A 149 14.71 19.05 -7.00
N ILE A 150 14.85 18.50 -5.79
CA ILE A 150 14.66 19.21 -4.53
C ILE A 150 16.01 19.78 -4.12
N ARG A 151 16.06 21.08 -3.81
CA ARG A 151 17.30 21.73 -3.38
C ARG A 151 17.59 21.36 -1.93
N GLY A 152 18.73 20.72 -1.69
CA GLY A 152 19.28 20.45 -0.38
C GLY A 152 19.92 19.07 -0.32
N GLU A 153 20.40 18.73 0.87
CA GLU A 153 21.09 17.47 1.13
C GLU A 153 20.11 16.32 1.35
N ILE A 154 20.48 15.11 0.90
CA ILE A 154 19.77 13.88 1.24
C ILE A 154 20.15 13.54 2.68
N LEU A 155 19.18 13.61 3.59
CA LEU A 155 19.40 13.34 5.02
C LEU A 155 19.39 11.85 5.32
N ASN A 156 18.56 11.10 4.58
CA ASN A 156 18.42 9.67 4.76
C ASN A 156 17.88 9.04 3.47
N ASP A 157 18.46 7.93 3.05
CA ASP A 157 17.90 7.01 2.08
C ASP A 157 17.83 5.61 2.68
N MET A 158 16.66 4.99 2.58
CA MET A 158 16.42 3.68 3.13
C MET A 158 15.60 2.84 2.17
N VAL A 159 16.08 1.63 1.89
CA VAL A 159 15.33 0.61 1.16
C VAL A 159 15.16 -0.59 2.07
N THR A 160 13.92 -0.91 2.39
CA THR A 160 13.58 -2.11 3.15
C THR A 160 12.88 -3.12 2.25
N VAL A 161 13.18 -4.39 2.46
CA VAL A 161 12.55 -5.52 1.76
C VAL A 161 11.91 -6.40 2.81
N ARG A 162 10.76 -7.00 2.49
CA ARG A 162 10.13 -7.98 3.37
C ARG A 162 10.92 -9.29 3.36
N GLU A 163 11.09 -9.89 4.54
CA GLU A 163 11.65 -11.22 4.70
C GLU A 163 10.86 -12.28 3.91
N GLN A 164 11.55 -13.23 3.27
CA GLN A 164 10.91 -14.25 2.41
C GLN A 164 9.89 -15.13 3.14
N ARG A 165 10.14 -15.44 4.42
CA ARG A 165 9.31 -16.34 5.23
C ARG A 165 8.55 -15.62 6.36
N GLY A 166 8.76 -14.31 6.51
CA GLY A 166 8.24 -13.54 7.62
C GLY A 166 7.36 -12.37 7.19
N HIS A 167 6.98 -11.56 8.17
CA HIS A 167 6.27 -10.29 7.98
C HIS A 167 7.15 -9.08 8.32
N MET A 168 8.42 -9.31 8.66
CA MET A 168 9.36 -8.25 9.02
C MET A 168 9.95 -7.61 7.76
N HIS A 169 10.16 -6.30 7.84
CA HIS A 169 10.92 -5.54 6.85
C HIS A 169 12.30 -5.23 7.40
N GLY A 170 13.31 -5.31 6.56
CA GLY A 170 14.71 -5.07 6.93
C GLY A 170 15.51 -4.62 5.71
N THR A 171 16.76 -4.21 5.94
CA THR A 171 17.65 -3.78 4.85
C THR A 171 18.60 -4.91 4.47
N ALA A 172 19.16 -4.86 3.27
CA ALA A 172 20.22 -5.78 2.87
C ALA A 172 21.50 -5.61 3.71
N TYR A 173 21.78 -4.39 4.19
CA TYR A 173 22.99 -4.10 4.96
C TYR A 173 22.90 -4.56 6.42
N THR A 174 21.79 -4.31 7.10
CA THR A 174 21.65 -4.58 8.55
C THR A 174 21.04 -5.94 8.86
N SER A 175 20.12 -6.42 8.03
CA SER A 175 19.34 -7.63 8.30
C SER A 175 19.63 -8.75 7.29
N ASP A 176 20.46 -8.50 6.28
CA ASP A 176 20.72 -9.40 5.15
C ASP A 176 19.45 -9.84 4.41
N TYR A 177 18.44 -8.96 4.36
CA TYR A 177 17.18 -9.26 3.68
C TYR A 177 17.32 -9.08 2.17
N ARG A 178 17.64 -10.20 1.51
CA ARG A 178 17.87 -10.29 0.06
C ARG A 178 16.68 -10.92 -0.68
N ILE A 179 16.48 -10.50 -1.92
CA ILE A 179 15.44 -11.04 -2.80
C ILE A 179 16.01 -12.24 -3.56
N ALA A 180 15.47 -13.44 -3.35
CA ALA A 180 15.95 -14.65 -4.02
C ALA A 180 15.72 -14.61 -5.55
N PRO A 181 16.56 -15.31 -6.34
CA PRO A 181 16.40 -15.43 -7.79
C PRO A 181 14.98 -15.80 -8.22
N GLY A 182 14.43 -15.07 -9.19
CA GLY A 182 13.10 -15.34 -9.75
C GLY A 182 11.92 -15.01 -8.84
N THR A 183 12.14 -14.61 -7.59
CA THR A 183 11.07 -14.28 -6.63
C THR A 183 10.65 -12.81 -6.73
N SER A 184 9.45 -12.52 -6.22
CA SER A 184 8.94 -11.16 -6.09
C SER A 184 8.61 -10.87 -4.63
N LEU A 185 9.19 -9.80 -4.07
CA LEU A 185 8.96 -9.38 -2.69
C LEU A 185 8.54 -7.90 -2.65
N PRO A 186 7.70 -7.51 -1.68
CA PRO A 186 7.41 -6.10 -1.44
C PRO A 186 8.64 -5.41 -0.83
N ALA A 187 8.95 -4.22 -1.34
CA ALA A 187 9.97 -3.34 -0.83
C ALA A 187 9.40 -1.96 -0.58
N SER A 188 9.87 -1.28 0.48
CA SER A 188 9.52 0.10 0.78
C SER A 188 10.76 0.96 0.68
N VAL A 189 10.64 2.07 -0.04
CA VAL A 189 11.70 3.04 -0.26
C VAL A 189 11.32 4.35 0.43
N MET A 190 12.24 4.86 1.24
CA MET A 190 12.09 6.14 1.92
C MET A 190 13.30 7.01 1.61
N VAL A 191 13.04 8.24 1.15
CA VAL A 191 14.09 9.25 0.97
C VAL A 191 13.67 10.53 1.68
N MET A 192 14.55 11.05 2.53
CA MET A 192 14.40 12.32 3.23
C MET A 192 15.38 13.34 2.66
N ILE A 193 14.87 14.48 2.21
CA ILE A 193 15.67 15.52 1.56
C ILE A 193 15.40 16.84 2.27
N ARG A 194 16.45 17.54 2.72
CA ARG A 194 16.33 18.90 3.24
C ARG A 194 15.86 19.81 2.10
N GLY A 195 14.82 20.59 2.33
CA GLY A 195 14.16 21.44 1.33
C GLY A 195 12.71 21.05 1.06
N LYS A 196 12.07 21.79 0.15
CA LYS A 196 10.67 21.61 -0.27
C LYS A 196 10.60 21.53 -1.80
N PRO A 197 9.81 20.61 -2.39
CA PRO A 197 9.55 20.61 -3.82
C PRO A 197 8.74 21.85 -4.23
N ARG A 198 8.72 22.18 -5.52
CA ARG A 198 7.92 23.32 -6.01
C ARG A 198 6.41 23.14 -5.85
N LYS A 199 5.95 21.90 -5.63
CA LYS A 199 4.54 21.59 -5.43
C LYS A 199 4.08 21.91 -4.01
N GLU A 200 2.81 22.27 -3.89
CA GLU A 200 2.17 22.48 -2.60
C GLU A 200 1.85 21.15 -1.90
N GLU A 201 1.77 21.19 -0.57
CA GLU A 201 1.37 20.04 0.24
C GLU A 201 -0.07 19.65 -0.11
N GLY A 202 -0.33 18.35 -0.28
CA GLY A 202 -1.64 17.83 -0.70
C GLY A 202 -1.79 17.64 -2.22
N GLU A 203 -0.87 18.15 -3.04
CA GLU A 203 -0.82 17.80 -4.47
C GLU A 203 -0.04 16.50 -4.72
N ASP A 204 -0.40 15.82 -5.81
CA ASP A 204 0.35 14.66 -6.29
C ASP A 204 1.72 15.07 -6.86
N LEU A 205 2.77 14.39 -6.40
CA LEU A 205 4.16 14.58 -6.81
C LEU A 205 4.60 13.41 -7.68
N THR A 206 4.97 13.69 -8.94
CA THR A 206 5.60 12.67 -9.79
C THR A 206 7.08 12.56 -9.43
N VAL A 207 7.49 11.41 -8.93
CA VAL A 207 8.85 11.11 -8.48
C VAL A 207 9.48 10.08 -9.41
N VAL A 208 10.75 10.28 -9.75
CA VAL A 208 11.60 9.29 -10.42
C VAL A 208 12.67 8.87 -9.43
N PHE A 209 12.58 7.64 -8.94
CA PHE A 209 13.59 7.04 -8.08
C PHE A 209 14.70 6.40 -8.92
N GLY A 210 15.94 6.51 -8.45
CA GLY A 210 17.05 5.65 -8.83
C GLY A 210 17.38 4.75 -7.65
N ILE A 211 17.25 3.44 -7.82
CA ILE A 211 17.46 2.45 -6.77
C ILE A 211 18.60 1.55 -7.21
N SER A 212 19.61 1.38 -6.38
CA SER A 212 20.77 0.56 -6.72
C SER A 212 20.84 -0.72 -5.89
N ASP A 213 21.27 -1.80 -6.52
CA ASP A 213 21.68 -3.01 -5.82
C ASP A 213 23.10 -2.89 -5.24
N GLU A 214 23.56 -3.96 -4.58
CA GLU A 214 24.91 -4.10 -4.02
C GLU A 214 26.04 -4.08 -5.06
N ASP A 215 25.74 -4.43 -6.31
CA ASP A 215 26.68 -4.39 -7.43
C ASP A 215 26.74 -3.01 -8.10
N GLY A 216 25.94 -2.04 -7.61
CA GLY A 216 25.87 -0.68 -8.14
C GLY A 216 25.00 -0.52 -9.39
N ASN A 217 24.20 -1.53 -9.77
CA ASN A 217 23.26 -1.43 -10.87
C ASN A 217 22.05 -0.60 -10.45
N GLU A 218 21.87 0.56 -11.08
CA GLU A 218 20.75 1.46 -10.80
C GLU A 218 19.55 1.20 -11.72
N GLN A 219 18.38 0.92 -11.13
CA GLN A 219 17.10 0.96 -11.82
C GLN A 219 16.37 2.27 -11.58
N ARG A 220 15.83 2.86 -12.66
CA ARG A 220 15.01 4.07 -12.61
C ARG A 220 13.53 3.74 -12.68
N VAL A 221 12.76 4.23 -11.72
CA VAL A 221 11.31 3.95 -11.60
C VAL A 221 10.55 5.26 -11.43
N LYS A 222 9.56 5.49 -12.30
CA LYS A 222 8.66 6.64 -12.21
C LYS A 222 7.40 6.26 -11.44
N VAL A 223 7.02 7.06 -10.46
CA VAL A 223 5.85 6.85 -9.61
C VAL A 223 5.16 8.18 -9.28
N VAL A 224 3.86 8.13 -9.02
CA VAL A 224 3.11 9.29 -8.50
C VAL A 224 2.91 9.07 -7.01
N CYS A 225 3.50 9.94 -6.21
CA CYS A 225 3.35 9.96 -4.75
C CYS A 225 2.26 10.96 -4.38
N LYS A 226 1.27 10.53 -3.60
CA LYS A 226 0.19 11.40 -3.14
C LYS A 226 0.68 12.34 -2.04
N GLY A 227 0.35 13.62 -2.13
CA GLY A 227 0.66 14.58 -1.06
C GLY A 227 -0.21 14.32 0.16
N LEU A 228 0.38 14.25 1.35
CA LEU A 228 -0.40 14.30 2.58
C LEU A 228 -1.05 15.68 2.67
N ARG A 229 -2.38 15.72 2.59
CA ARG A 229 -3.15 16.94 2.84
C ARG A 229 -2.99 17.29 4.31
N LYS A 230 -2.82 18.58 4.61
CA LYS A 230 -2.98 19.04 5.99
C LYS A 230 -4.38 18.64 6.46
N PRO A 231 -4.52 18.05 7.65
CA PRO A 231 -5.84 17.79 8.21
C PRO A 231 -6.61 19.12 8.23
N ASN A 232 -7.85 19.11 7.77
CA ASN A 232 -8.70 20.29 7.93
C ASN A 232 -8.83 20.59 9.43
N PRO A 233 -9.07 21.85 9.84
CA PRO A 233 -9.33 22.16 11.25
C PRO A 233 -10.48 21.32 11.84
N SER A 234 -11.47 20.93 11.02
CA SER A 234 -12.53 19.97 11.37
C SER A 234 -12.00 18.57 11.70
N ASP A 235 -10.83 18.20 11.17
CA ASP A 235 -10.18 16.90 11.32
C ASP A 235 -9.26 16.88 12.55
N LEU A 236 -9.02 18.01 13.21
CA LEU A 236 -8.29 18.03 14.49
C LEU A 236 -9.14 17.39 15.59
N PRO A 237 -8.56 16.59 16.51
CA PRO A 237 -9.29 16.05 17.64
C PRO A 237 -10.00 17.18 18.39
N LYS A 238 -11.26 16.96 18.73
CA LYS A 238 -12.02 17.96 19.49
C LYS A 238 -11.38 18.12 20.86
N PRO A 239 -11.22 19.37 21.34
CA PRO A 239 -10.54 19.61 22.59
C PRO A 239 -11.34 18.98 23.73
N VAL A 240 -10.67 18.17 24.53
CA VAL A 240 -11.25 17.64 25.76
C VAL A 240 -11.16 18.72 26.84
N GLU A 241 -12.13 18.75 27.74
CA GLU A 241 -12.15 19.67 28.89
C GLU A 241 -10.88 19.56 29.74
N ALA A 242 -10.43 20.68 30.29
CA ALA A 242 -9.26 20.70 31.16
C ALA A 242 -9.66 20.26 32.58
N LEU A 243 -9.03 19.20 33.10
CA LEU A 243 -9.40 18.63 34.42
C LEU A 243 -9.34 19.65 35.57
N HIS A 244 -8.49 20.68 35.49
CA HIS A 244 -8.36 21.70 36.51
C HIS A 244 -9.50 22.74 36.50
N THR A 245 -10.29 22.83 35.41
CA THR A 245 -11.42 23.76 35.31
C THR A 245 -12.73 23.14 35.80
N ILE A 246 -12.77 21.83 36.04
CA ILE A 246 -13.96 21.13 36.54
C ILE A 246 -14.04 21.31 38.06
N ALA A 247 -15.10 21.98 38.53
CA ALA A 247 -15.30 22.29 39.94
C ALA A 247 -15.88 21.11 40.74
N ASP A 248 -16.81 20.35 40.16
CA ASP A 248 -17.42 19.21 40.83
C ASP A 248 -16.42 18.02 40.89
N PRO A 249 -16.12 17.48 42.09
CA PRO A 249 -15.17 16.39 42.25
C PRO A 249 -15.63 15.08 41.57
N ILE A 250 -16.94 14.80 41.52
CA ILE A 250 -17.48 13.60 40.87
C ILE A 250 -17.23 13.72 39.36
N GLU A 251 -17.60 14.86 38.78
CA GLU A 251 -17.37 15.13 37.35
C GLU A 251 -15.89 15.10 36.99
N LYS A 252 -15.04 15.67 37.85
CA LYS A 252 -13.60 15.69 37.63
C LYS A 252 -12.99 14.29 37.61
N ASN A 253 -13.43 13.41 38.52
CA ASN A 253 -12.99 12.03 38.54
C ASN A 253 -13.46 11.26 37.29
N ILE A 254 -14.72 11.46 36.88
CA ILE A 254 -15.25 10.86 35.63
C ILE A 254 -14.42 11.32 34.43
N ALA A 255 -14.20 12.63 34.27
CA ALA A 255 -13.41 13.18 33.17
C ALA A 255 -11.97 12.64 33.17
N SER A 256 -11.37 12.47 34.35
CA SER A 256 -10.02 11.88 34.47
C SER A 256 -9.97 10.44 33.94
N VAL A 257 -10.97 9.60 34.26
CA VAL A 257 -11.01 8.21 33.78
C VAL A 257 -11.29 8.16 32.28
N LEU A 258 -12.20 8.99 31.76
CA LEU A 258 -12.49 9.04 30.33
C LEU A 258 -11.30 9.54 29.51
N GLN A 259 -10.52 10.51 30.03
CA GLN A 259 -9.27 10.93 29.39
C GLN A 259 -8.22 9.82 29.36
N ALA A 260 -8.10 9.04 30.44
CA ALA A 260 -7.25 7.85 30.43
C ALA A 260 -7.71 6.82 29.38
N GLU A 261 -9.02 6.63 29.22
CA GLU A 261 -9.56 5.74 28.19
C GLU A 261 -9.29 6.25 26.77
N ILE A 262 -9.32 7.57 26.54
CA ILE A 262 -8.94 8.14 25.23
C ILE A 262 -7.51 7.73 24.87
N SER A 263 -6.57 7.84 25.80
CA SER A 263 -5.18 7.41 25.56
C SER A 263 -5.06 5.91 25.32
N ARG A 264 -5.88 5.07 25.99
CA ARG A 264 -5.93 3.62 25.72
C ARG A 264 -6.51 3.32 24.34
N TYR A 265 -7.56 4.03 23.94
CA TYR A 265 -8.20 3.86 22.64
C TYR A 265 -7.27 4.23 21.47
N GLU A 266 -6.38 5.21 21.65
CA GLU A 266 -5.37 5.55 20.63
C GLU A 266 -4.39 4.39 20.34
N LEU A 267 -4.13 3.52 21.33
CA LEU A 267 -3.26 2.35 21.20
C LEU A 267 -4.03 1.08 20.78
N ASN A 268 -5.19 0.85 21.40
CA ASN A 268 -5.95 -0.40 21.34
C ASN A 268 -7.38 -0.23 20.79
N GLY A 269 -7.65 0.85 20.06
CA GLY A 269 -8.96 1.11 19.46
C GLY A 269 -9.21 0.30 18.18
N ARG A 270 -10.04 0.85 17.29
CA ARG A 270 -10.50 0.18 16.06
C ARG A 270 -9.39 -0.35 15.15
N GLN A 271 -8.26 0.35 15.05
CA GLN A 271 -7.14 -0.09 14.19
C GLN A 271 -6.56 -1.44 14.64
N SER A 272 -6.67 -1.74 15.94
CA SER A 272 -6.26 -2.99 16.56
C SER A 272 -7.44 -3.98 16.73
N GLY A 273 -8.63 -3.61 16.23
CA GLY A 273 -9.87 -4.37 16.36
C GLY A 273 -10.52 -4.31 17.74
N GLY A 274 -10.08 -3.41 18.63
CA GLY A 274 -10.51 -3.33 20.02
C GLY A 274 -11.24 -2.05 20.41
N LEU A 275 -11.59 -1.97 21.69
CA LEU A 275 -12.28 -0.84 22.33
C LEU A 275 -11.48 -0.37 23.56
N GLY A 276 -10.26 0.11 23.31
CA GLY A 276 -9.40 0.71 24.34
C GLY A 276 -9.01 -0.28 25.43
N SER A 277 -9.48 -0.06 26.66
CA SER A 277 -9.22 -0.95 27.79
C SER A 277 -10.22 -2.11 27.92
N VAL A 278 -11.31 -2.12 27.14
CA VAL A 278 -12.40 -3.09 27.29
C VAL A 278 -12.11 -4.39 26.54
N TYR A 279 -12.24 -5.51 27.24
CA TYR A 279 -12.10 -6.86 26.69
C TYR A 279 -13.04 -7.85 27.39
N ILE A 280 -13.25 -9.03 26.77
CA ILE A 280 -13.93 -10.16 27.41
C ILE A 280 -12.85 -11.15 27.89
N ALA A 281 -12.88 -11.54 29.16
CA ALA A 281 -12.10 -12.65 29.67
C ALA A 281 -12.98 -13.91 29.70
N MET A 282 -12.60 -14.97 29.00
CA MET A 282 -13.34 -16.23 28.96
C MET A 282 -12.35 -17.39 29.02
N ASP A 283 -12.50 -18.27 30.03
CA ASP A 283 -11.63 -19.45 30.24
C ASP A 283 -10.13 -19.13 30.26
N GLY A 284 -9.76 -17.99 30.86
CA GLY A 284 -8.37 -17.51 30.93
C GLY A 284 -7.85 -16.85 29.66
N ILE A 285 -8.67 -16.73 28.62
CA ILE A 285 -8.33 -16.08 27.35
C ILE A 285 -8.89 -14.66 27.32
N GLU A 286 -8.04 -13.69 27.01
CA GLU A 286 -8.43 -12.29 26.75
C GLU A 286 -8.86 -12.10 25.30
N ILE A 287 -10.13 -11.81 25.09
CA ILE A 287 -10.72 -11.49 23.80
C ILE A 287 -10.84 -9.96 23.68
N LYS A 288 -9.83 -9.34 23.08
CA LYS A 288 -9.76 -7.88 22.86
C LYS A 288 -10.54 -7.41 21.63
N GLN A 289 -10.86 -8.34 20.73
CA GLN A 289 -11.57 -8.07 19.49
C GLN A 289 -13.09 -8.07 19.72
N LEU A 290 -13.58 -6.99 20.32
CA LEU A 290 -14.99 -6.78 20.57
C LEU A 290 -15.64 -6.21 19.30
N GLY A 291 -16.51 -7.00 18.67
CA GLY A 291 -17.36 -6.57 17.56
C GLY A 291 -16.81 -6.80 16.14
N THR A 292 -15.59 -7.32 15.99
CA THR A 292 -15.13 -7.90 14.73
C THR A 292 -15.54 -9.36 14.64
N ASP A 293 -16.76 -9.63 14.17
CA ASP A 293 -17.09 -10.99 13.73
C ASP A 293 -16.13 -11.35 12.60
N ILE A 294 -15.42 -12.48 12.73
CA ILE A 294 -14.56 -13.02 11.68
C ILE A 294 -15.46 -13.20 10.46
N ARG A 295 -15.39 -12.27 9.51
CA ARG A 295 -16.22 -12.23 8.29
C ARG A 295 -15.88 -13.43 7.43
N THR A 296 -16.46 -14.56 7.77
CA THR A 296 -16.48 -15.73 6.92
C THR A 296 -17.68 -15.53 6.00
N MET A 297 -17.44 -15.28 4.71
CA MET A 297 -18.52 -15.03 3.75
C MET A 297 -19.55 -16.16 3.83
N GLN A 298 -20.83 -15.79 3.98
CA GLN A 298 -21.98 -16.71 4.03
C GLN A 298 -21.99 -17.74 5.17
N ALA A 299 -21.18 -17.56 6.23
CA ALA A 299 -21.25 -18.46 7.39
C ALA A 299 -22.29 -18.01 8.42
N THR A 300 -23.04 -18.98 8.96
CA THR A 300 -23.93 -18.81 10.12
C THR A 300 -23.16 -18.36 11.36
N THR A 301 -21.86 -18.67 11.43
CA THR A 301 -20.98 -18.32 12.56
C THR A 301 -20.89 -16.84 12.90
N ASN A 302 -21.22 -15.97 11.93
CA ASN A 302 -21.30 -14.53 12.13
C ASN A 302 -22.56 -14.08 12.91
N GLN A 303 -23.56 -14.96 13.04
CA GLN A 303 -24.78 -14.74 13.81
C GLN A 303 -24.72 -15.44 15.18
N ASP A 304 -23.63 -16.17 15.45
CA ASP A 304 -23.53 -16.99 16.64
C ASP A 304 -23.51 -16.13 17.91
N ILE A 305 -24.25 -16.64 18.88
CA ILE A 305 -24.13 -16.35 20.30
C ILE A 305 -23.44 -17.54 20.95
N ILE A 306 -22.63 -17.31 21.97
CA ILE A 306 -21.94 -18.40 22.65
C ILE A 306 -22.90 -19.03 23.65
N ILE A 307 -23.42 -20.22 23.35
CA ILE A 307 -24.44 -20.90 24.18
C ILE A 307 -23.92 -21.21 25.59
N ASP A 308 -22.66 -21.61 25.73
CA ASP A 308 -22.02 -21.82 27.03
C ASP A 308 -21.23 -20.57 27.42
N HIS A 309 -21.84 -19.69 28.20
CA HIS A 309 -21.25 -18.42 28.58
C HIS A 309 -20.07 -18.59 29.56
N GLY A 310 -19.86 -19.79 30.11
CA GLY A 310 -18.82 -20.10 31.07
C GLY A 310 -18.59 -18.97 32.09
N ASN A 311 -17.31 -18.62 32.28
CA ASN A 311 -16.88 -17.48 33.08
C ASN A 311 -16.63 -16.21 32.23
N ALA A 312 -17.33 -16.03 31.09
CA ALA A 312 -17.12 -14.87 30.23
C ALA A 312 -17.44 -13.59 31.01
N GLU A 313 -16.46 -12.71 31.20
CA GLU A 313 -16.57 -11.48 31.99
C GLU A 313 -16.05 -10.28 31.20
N VAL A 314 -16.81 -9.18 31.21
CA VAL A 314 -16.32 -7.90 30.66
C VAL A 314 -15.37 -7.28 31.67
N ARG A 315 -14.15 -6.98 31.24
CA ARG A 315 -13.13 -6.36 32.10
C ARG A 315 -12.58 -5.08 31.47
N SER A 316 -12.30 -4.12 32.34
CA SER A 316 -11.61 -2.86 32.02
C SER A 316 -11.23 -2.19 33.34
N ASP A 317 -9.97 -1.77 33.47
CA ASP A 317 -9.48 -0.99 34.62
C ASP A 317 -10.26 0.32 34.77
N ASN A 318 -10.58 0.98 33.66
CA ASN A 318 -11.36 2.21 33.63
C ASN A 318 -12.86 1.99 33.93
N LEU A 319 -13.44 0.85 33.52
CA LEU A 319 -14.79 0.45 33.94
C LEU A 319 -14.84 0.26 35.46
N ASP A 320 -13.91 -0.53 36.00
CA ASP A 320 -13.85 -0.85 37.43
C ASP A 320 -13.66 0.42 38.27
N ALA A 321 -12.83 1.37 37.81
CA ALA A 321 -12.65 2.67 38.47
C ALA A 321 -13.94 3.49 38.54
N LEU A 322 -14.72 3.54 37.44
CA LEU A 322 -15.99 4.27 37.40
C LEU A 322 -17.08 3.59 38.25
N LEU A 323 -17.13 2.26 38.25
CA LEU A 323 -18.07 1.51 39.10
C LEU A 323 -17.69 1.62 40.59
N ALA A 324 -16.40 1.61 40.92
CA ALA A 324 -15.93 1.85 42.28
C ALA A 324 -16.30 3.27 42.74
N LEU A 325 -16.12 4.29 41.89
CA LEU A 325 -16.56 5.65 42.17
C LEU A 325 -18.07 5.70 42.45
N TYR A 326 -18.90 5.10 41.57
CA TYR A 326 -20.35 5.04 41.76
C TYR A 326 -20.75 4.36 43.08
N ALA A 327 -20.08 3.26 43.44
CA ALA A 327 -20.36 2.53 44.68
C ALA A 327 -20.06 3.35 45.96
N THR A 328 -19.16 4.33 45.88
CA THR A 328 -18.88 5.24 47.02
C THR A 328 -19.93 6.32 47.21
N LEU A 329 -20.82 6.55 46.23
CA LEU A 329 -21.84 7.57 46.28
C LEU A 329 -23.01 7.12 47.17
N THR A 330 -23.33 7.97 48.15
CA THR A 330 -24.24 7.61 49.25
C THR A 330 -25.65 8.09 49.02
N THR A 331 -25.82 9.22 48.33
CA THR A 331 -27.13 9.82 48.07
C THR A 331 -27.59 9.56 46.64
N ASP A 332 -28.90 9.52 46.44
CA ASP A 332 -29.49 9.39 45.10
C ASP A 332 -29.12 10.60 44.23
N ASP A 333 -29.05 11.81 44.82
CA ASP A 333 -28.60 13.03 44.13
C ASP A 333 -27.15 12.93 43.62
N GLU A 334 -26.25 12.28 44.35
CA GLU A 334 -24.88 12.03 43.90
C GLU A 334 -24.84 11.05 42.72
N ARG A 335 -25.63 9.97 42.81
CA ARG A 335 -25.73 8.94 41.77
C ARG A 335 -26.35 9.48 40.49
N GLU A 336 -27.38 10.30 40.61
CA GLU A 336 -28.00 10.98 39.47
C GLU A 336 -27.02 11.98 38.84
N ARG A 337 -26.29 12.75 39.65
CA ARG A 337 -25.22 13.63 39.13
C ARG A 337 -24.13 12.86 38.39
N PHE A 338 -23.70 11.71 38.90
CA PHE A 338 -22.73 10.84 38.23
C PHE A 338 -23.24 10.38 36.84
N ALA A 339 -24.49 9.90 36.78
CA ALA A 339 -25.12 9.49 35.53
C ALA A 339 -25.22 10.66 34.53
N ASN A 340 -25.72 11.80 34.98
CA ASN A 340 -25.87 13.00 34.16
C ASN A 340 -24.51 13.52 33.64
N ALA A 341 -23.45 13.43 34.46
CA ALA A 341 -22.10 13.79 34.07
C ALA A 341 -21.55 12.91 32.95
N LEU A 342 -21.87 11.61 32.96
CA LEU A 342 -21.53 10.67 31.88
C LEU A 342 -22.35 10.97 30.61
N LEU A 343 -23.66 11.12 30.73
CA LEU A 343 -24.56 11.41 29.60
C LEU A 343 -24.22 12.74 28.92
N ASN A 344 -23.84 13.76 29.69
CA ASN A 344 -23.45 15.07 29.15
C ASN A 344 -22.16 15.01 28.32
N ARG A 345 -21.29 14.02 28.58
CA ARG A 345 -20.04 13.84 27.82
C ARG A 345 -20.23 13.06 26.52
N LEU A 346 -21.43 12.53 26.25
CA LEU A 346 -21.79 12.02 24.93
C LEU A 346 -22.04 13.12 23.88
N GLN A 347 -22.05 14.39 24.28
CA GLN A 347 -22.18 15.51 23.35
C GLN A 347 -20.99 15.59 22.39
N ASP A 348 -21.29 15.83 21.11
CA ASP A 348 -20.32 15.87 20.02
C ASP A 348 -19.20 16.91 20.24
N ASP A 349 -19.44 17.99 20.98
CA ASP A 349 -18.48 19.07 21.24
C ASP A 349 -17.52 18.78 22.41
N LYS A 350 -17.75 17.74 23.22
CA LYS A 350 -16.96 17.43 24.42
C LYS A 350 -15.72 16.58 24.18
N GLY A 351 -15.56 16.04 22.98
CA GLY A 351 -14.37 15.27 22.57
C GLY A 351 -14.29 13.84 23.10
N TYR A 352 -15.35 13.31 23.73
CA TYR A 352 -15.39 11.93 24.27
C TYR A 352 -16.07 10.93 23.34
N ALA A 353 -16.47 11.32 22.12
CA ALA A 353 -17.21 10.46 21.19
C ALA A 353 -16.52 9.10 20.97
N ARG A 354 -15.20 9.09 20.77
CA ARG A 354 -14.43 7.85 20.54
C ARG A 354 -14.50 6.84 21.69
N VAL A 355 -14.69 7.30 22.94
CA VAL A 355 -14.82 6.47 24.15
C VAL A 355 -16.26 6.34 24.64
N ALA A 356 -17.25 6.73 23.82
CA ALA A 356 -18.66 6.61 24.17
C ALA A 356 -19.06 5.19 24.58
N TYR A 357 -18.43 4.16 23.99
CA TYR A 357 -18.66 2.77 24.40
C TYR A 357 -18.43 2.54 25.90
N LEU A 358 -17.43 3.14 26.52
CA LEU A 358 -17.16 2.98 27.95
C LEU A 358 -18.26 3.66 28.79
N ILE A 359 -18.72 4.83 28.35
CA ILE A 359 -19.84 5.53 28.98
C ILE A 359 -21.10 4.66 28.97
N ILE A 360 -21.44 4.08 27.82
CA ILE A 360 -22.60 3.19 27.69
C ILE A 360 -22.42 1.92 28.54
N LEU A 361 -21.20 1.36 28.60
CA LEU A 361 -20.91 0.18 29.40
C LEU A 361 -21.13 0.43 30.90
N VAL A 362 -20.68 1.58 31.41
CA VAL A 362 -20.88 1.98 32.81
C VAL A 362 -22.36 2.18 33.11
N LEU A 363 -23.07 2.94 32.26
CA LEU A 363 -24.50 3.22 32.44
C LEU A 363 -25.33 1.93 32.37
N TRP A 364 -24.97 0.98 31.51
CA TRP A 364 -25.57 -0.35 31.50
C TRP A 364 -25.39 -1.09 32.83
N LYS A 365 -24.17 -1.10 33.39
CA LYS A 365 -23.86 -1.79 34.65
C LYS A 365 -24.60 -1.22 35.87
N ILE A 366 -25.00 0.05 35.82
CA ILE A 366 -25.81 0.69 36.87
C ILE A 366 -27.33 0.70 36.55
N GLY A 367 -27.77 0.01 35.50
CA GLY A 367 -29.19 -0.17 35.18
C GLY A 367 -29.83 0.96 34.36
N GLN A 368 -29.04 1.82 33.73
CA GLN A 368 -29.51 2.97 32.93
C GLN A 368 -29.22 2.81 31.42
N LEU A 369 -29.34 1.59 30.89
CA LEU A 369 -29.06 1.32 29.48
C LEU A 369 -29.96 2.12 28.52
N GLY A 370 -31.25 2.28 28.85
CA GLY A 370 -32.19 3.01 28.00
C GLY A 370 -31.78 4.46 27.79
N ASP A 371 -31.59 5.19 28.89
CA ASP A 371 -31.16 6.59 28.87
C ASP A 371 -29.82 6.76 28.14
N ALA A 372 -28.91 5.80 28.34
CA ALA A 372 -27.61 5.78 27.69
C ALA A 372 -27.72 5.67 26.16
N LEU A 373 -28.54 4.74 25.66
CA LEU A 373 -28.71 4.53 24.21
C LEU A 373 -29.49 5.66 23.55
N ASP A 374 -30.53 6.19 24.20
CA ASP A 374 -31.28 7.34 23.69
C ASP A 374 -30.37 8.58 23.60
N ALA A 375 -29.53 8.81 24.62
CA ALA A 375 -28.53 9.89 24.58
C ALA A 375 -27.46 9.64 23.51
N ALA A 376 -27.01 8.40 23.30
CA ALA A 376 -26.03 8.06 22.28
C ALA A 376 -26.53 8.37 20.87
N ILE A 377 -27.76 7.95 20.52
CA ILE A 377 -28.35 8.26 19.20
C ILE A 377 -28.48 9.76 19.01
N PHE A 378 -29.01 10.46 20.01
CA PHE A 378 -29.34 11.88 19.84
C PHE A 378 -28.12 12.79 19.85
N ARG A 379 -27.07 12.45 20.61
CA ARG A 379 -25.93 13.35 20.89
C ARG A 379 -24.67 13.00 20.11
N LEU A 380 -24.52 11.76 19.64
CA LEU A 380 -23.35 11.37 18.84
C LEU A 380 -23.65 11.54 17.34
N PRO A 381 -22.65 11.99 16.56
CA PRO A 381 -22.81 12.14 15.12
C PRO A 381 -22.95 10.77 14.44
N GLU A 382 -23.97 10.63 13.58
CA GLU A 382 -24.10 9.49 12.67
C GLU A 382 -23.13 9.58 11.49
N GLY A 383 -22.64 8.43 11.03
CA GLY A 383 -21.73 8.34 9.88
C GLY A 383 -20.35 8.94 10.16
N ASP A 384 -20.01 9.19 11.44
CA ASP A 384 -18.73 9.78 11.80
C ASP A 384 -17.59 8.78 11.54
N GLN A 385 -16.86 9.06 10.47
CA GLN A 385 -15.69 8.28 10.06
C GLN A 385 -14.42 8.63 10.85
N LYS A 386 -14.48 9.62 11.73
CA LYS A 386 -13.30 10.13 12.43
C LYS A 386 -13.20 9.58 13.84
N ASP A 387 -14.17 9.84 14.69
CA ASP A 387 -14.16 9.37 16.08
C ASP A 387 -14.99 8.09 16.26
N PHE A 388 -15.87 7.77 15.32
CA PHE A 388 -16.68 6.55 15.27
C PHE A 388 -17.53 6.33 16.52
N GLY A 389 -18.05 7.40 17.12
CA GLY A 389 -18.67 7.33 18.46
C GLY A 389 -19.81 6.33 18.57
N LEU A 390 -20.91 6.55 17.84
CA LEU A 390 -22.06 5.64 17.86
C LEU A 390 -21.69 4.25 17.34
N SER A 391 -20.88 4.20 16.28
CA SER A 391 -20.38 2.95 15.72
C SER A 391 -19.59 2.12 16.75
N ASN A 392 -18.80 2.74 17.65
CA ASN A 392 -18.10 2.06 18.74
C ASN A 392 -19.06 1.52 19.80
N VAL A 393 -20.12 2.26 20.11
CA VAL A 393 -21.19 1.79 21.01
C VAL A 393 -21.84 0.53 20.44
N LEU A 394 -22.20 0.53 19.15
CA LEU A 394 -22.78 -0.64 18.51
C LEU A 394 -21.79 -1.81 18.45
N MET A 395 -20.50 -1.53 18.24
CA MET A 395 -19.45 -2.54 18.26
C MET A 395 -19.32 -3.22 19.64
N LEU A 396 -19.44 -2.44 20.72
CA LEU A 396 -19.49 -2.96 22.09
C LEU A 396 -20.74 -3.84 22.30
N LEU A 397 -21.93 -3.33 21.94
CA LEU A 397 -23.18 -4.07 22.09
C LEU A 397 -23.13 -5.40 21.33
N ASN A 398 -22.55 -5.41 20.13
CA ASN A 398 -22.36 -6.65 19.38
C ASN A 398 -21.53 -7.69 20.17
N GLY A 399 -20.45 -7.25 20.81
CA GLY A 399 -19.64 -8.10 21.69
C GLY A 399 -20.43 -8.58 22.91
N LEU A 400 -21.12 -7.68 23.61
CA LEU A 400 -21.91 -8.02 24.80
C LEU A 400 -23.05 -8.99 24.48
N LEU A 401 -23.76 -8.81 23.38
CA LEU A 401 -24.82 -9.73 22.95
C LEU A 401 -24.26 -11.09 22.50
N ARG A 402 -23.00 -11.16 22.09
CA ARG A 402 -22.36 -12.43 21.76
C ARG A 402 -21.96 -13.22 23.00
N TYR A 403 -21.31 -12.55 23.97
CA TYR A 403 -20.64 -13.21 25.10
C TYR A 403 -21.40 -13.10 26.44
N ARG A 404 -22.27 -12.11 26.60
CA ARG A 404 -22.95 -11.73 27.86
C ARG A 404 -24.46 -11.54 27.67
N HIS A 405 -25.08 -12.19 26.69
CA HIS A 405 -26.52 -12.04 26.42
C HIS A 405 -27.44 -12.49 27.54
N SER A 406 -26.97 -13.33 28.46
CA SER A 406 -27.68 -13.69 29.69
C SER A 406 -28.02 -12.48 30.56
N ASP A 407 -27.19 -11.42 30.49
CA ASP A 407 -27.34 -10.22 31.31
C ASP A 407 -28.39 -9.24 30.77
N PHE A 408 -28.92 -9.47 29.57
CA PHE A 408 -29.86 -8.55 28.93
C PHE A 408 -31.30 -9.00 29.20
N THR A 409 -32.13 -8.16 29.82
CA THR A 409 -33.57 -8.45 29.94
C THR A 409 -34.27 -8.38 28.58
N SER A 410 -35.49 -8.91 28.47
CA SER A 410 -36.30 -8.74 27.24
C SER A 410 -36.49 -7.26 26.92
N ASP A 411 -36.80 -6.44 27.92
CA ASP A 411 -36.93 -4.99 27.77
C ASP A 411 -35.63 -4.32 27.29
N SER A 412 -34.47 -4.82 27.74
CA SER A 412 -33.16 -4.34 27.26
C SER A 412 -32.95 -4.67 25.78
N LEU A 413 -33.35 -5.88 25.35
CA LEU A 413 -33.27 -6.28 23.94
C LEU A 413 -34.22 -5.45 23.06
N ASP A 414 -35.44 -5.21 23.54
CA ASP A 414 -36.44 -4.37 22.85
C ASP A 414 -35.95 -2.93 22.72
N THR A 415 -35.29 -2.41 23.76
CA THR A 415 -34.67 -1.09 23.75
C THR A 415 -33.57 -1.00 22.69
N ILE A 416 -32.66 -1.99 22.62
CA ILE A 416 -31.61 -2.02 21.60
C ILE A 416 -32.21 -2.13 20.19
N GLU A 417 -33.27 -2.93 20.01
CA GLU A 417 -33.93 -3.09 18.72
C GLU A 417 -34.59 -1.79 18.24
N ARG A 418 -35.29 -1.06 19.14
CA ARG A 418 -35.87 0.27 18.87
C ARG A 418 -34.77 1.25 18.42
N VAL A 419 -33.71 1.35 19.20
CA VAL A 419 -32.54 2.22 18.94
C VAL A 419 -31.93 1.95 17.56
N LEU A 420 -31.86 0.68 17.14
CA LEU A 420 -31.31 0.31 15.83
C LEU A 420 -32.24 0.59 14.65
N GLN A 421 -33.56 0.65 14.85
CA GLN A 421 -34.50 0.98 13.78
C GLN A 421 -34.38 2.45 13.36
N ASP A 422 -34.09 3.32 14.33
CA ASP A 422 -33.98 4.75 14.12
C ASP A 422 -32.60 5.19 13.63
N SER A 423 -31.58 4.31 13.68
CA SER A 423 -30.21 4.65 13.29
C SER A 423 -29.84 4.21 11.88
N HIS A 424 -29.10 5.07 11.17
CA HIS A 424 -28.51 4.75 9.86
C HIS A 424 -27.10 4.14 9.95
N GLU A 425 -26.59 3.90 11.16
CA GLU A 425 -25.27 3.30 11.39
C GLU A 425 -25.20 1.81 11.04
N TYR A 426 -23.98 1.31 10.85
CA TYR A 426 -23.77 -0.12 10.65
C TYR A 426 -24.19 -0.90 11.90
N SER A 427 -25.20 -1.77 11.77
CA SER A 427 -25.81 -2.46 12.91
C SER A 427 -25.03 -3.66 13.45
N PHE A 428 -23.84 -3.98 12.93
CA PHE A 428 -22.99 -5.10 13.37
C PHE A 428 -23.70 -6.45 13.53
N ARG A 429 -24.78 -6.69 12.77
CA ARG A 429 -25.65 -7.87 12.91
C ARG A 429 -26.32 -8.04 14.29
N ILE A 430 -26.44 -6.96 15.04
CA ILE A 430 -27.14 -6.96 16.33
C ILE A 430 -28.58 -7.49 16.21
N PRO A 431 -29.39 -7.11 15.20
CA PRO A 431 -30.75 -7.65 15.07
C PRO A 431 -30.78 -9.19 14.97
N GLN A 432 -29.82 -9.78 14.27
CA GLN A 432 -29.69 -11.23 14.14
C GLN A 432 -29.29 -11.88 15.47
N LYS A 433 -28.39 -11.24 16.24
CA LYS A 433 -28.04 -11.74 17.58
C LYS A 433 -29.21 -11.65 18.55
N ILE A 434 -29.98 -10.56 18.53
CA ILE A 434 -31.21 -10.42 19.33
C ILE A 434 -32.19 -11.56 19.01
N ALA A 435 -32.43 -11.82 17.73
CA ALA A 435 -33.28 -12.93 17.30
C ALA A 435 -32.75 -14.29 17.79
N ALA A 436 -31.43 -14.53 17.70
CA ALA A 436 -30.80 -15.75 18.19
C ALA A 436 -30.96 -15.91 19.72
N ILE A 437 -30.78 -14.83 20.49
CA ILE A 437 -30.96 -14.83 21.95
C ILE A 437 -32.40 -15.18 22.31
N ARG A 438 -33.38 -14.55 21.65
CA ARG A 438 -34.81 -14.85 21.86
C ARG A 438 -35.13 -16.31 21.54
N ALA A 439 -34.61 -16.84 20.43
CA ALA A 439 -34.80 -18.24 20.05
C ALA A 439 -34.17 -19.21 21.08
N GLN A 440 -32.96 -18.94 21.55
CA GLN A 440 -32.30 -19.76 22.58
C GLN A 440 -33.09 -19.75 23.90
N ARG A 441 -33.61 -18.61 24.33
CA ARG A 441 -34.43 -18.51 25.55
C ARG A 441 -35.68 -19.39 25.48
N LEU A 442 -36.31 -19.47 24.31
CA LEU A 442 -37.45 -20.37 24.11
C LEU A 442 -37.03 -21.84 24.27
N LEU A 443 -35.87 -22.22 23.77
CA LEU A 443 -35.34 -23.59 23.92
C LEU A 443 -35.01 -23.95 25.38
N SER A 444 -34.55 -22.99 26.18
CA SER A 444 -34.22 -23.19 27.60
C SER A 444 -35.44 -23.09 28.54
N SER A 445 -36.58 -22.60 28.05
CA SER A 445 -37.84 -22.49 28.81
C SER A 445 -38.71 -23.76 28.76
N VAL A 446 -38.30 -24.73 27.94
CA VAL A 446 -38.82 -26.11 27.88
C VAL A 446 -37.95 -26.97 28.77
#